data_AF-A0A8C6FTW5-F1
#
_entry.id   AF-A0A8C6FTW5-F1
#
_cell.length_a   1.000
_cell.length_b   1.000
_cell.length_c   1.000
_cell.angle_alpha   90.00
_cell.angle_beta   90.00
_cell.angle_gamma   90.00
#
_symmetry.space_group_name_H-M   'P 1'
#
loop_
_entity.id
_entity.type
_entity.pdbx_description
1 polymer ?
#
loop_
_entity_poly.entity_id
_entity_poly.type
_entity_poly.pdbx_seq_one_letter_code
_entity_poly.pdbx_strand_id
1 'polypeptide(L)'
;MNIVDFSLQLSLRPSFLESLLQPESLRLDWLLLAVSHDAPPSTTTMDDEGNPRPHSHLFCWGYSQLILLLIKLPADFTTKEKMIDICRSHGFWPGYLILCLELERRREAFTNIVYLNDMGLMDGDIGWIPETVEEWKLLLHLVQNTSTKPAPQQSPDGNFSDGPSPITMENVALLLAKAMGPDRAWSLLQECGLTLELSERFTRTCDILRIAEKRQRNLGCFCPLILSNAAANMRIQISLDLAFSSFGCVPRCGLVGSDEP
;
A
#
# COMPACT_ATOMS: atom_id res chain seq x y z
N MET A 1 25.43 -4.41 -27.73
CA MET A 1 25.53 -3.56 -26.52
C MET A 1 24.65 -4.24 -25.47
N ASN A 2 25.25 -4.80 -24.42
CA ASN A 2 24.56 -5.71 -23.50
C ASN A 2 23.67 -4.92 -22.53
N ILE A 3 22.42 -5.36 -22.35
CA ILE A 3 21.44 -4.74 -21.42
C ILE A 3 21.98 -4.71 -19.98
N VAL A 4 22.89 -5.62 -19.65
CA VAL A 4 23.56 -5.71 -18.33
C VAL A 4 24.45 -4.49 -18.05
N ASP A 5 25.08 -3.90 -19.08
CA ASP A 5 25.92 -2.69 -18.91
C ASP A 5 25.08 -1.43 -18.64
N PHE A 6 23.79 -1.42 -19.02
CA PHE A 6 22.88 -0.29 -18.75
C PHE A 6 22.43 -0.24 -17.28
N SER A 7 22.33 -1.38 -16.61
CA SER A 7 21.82 -1.47 -15.23
C SER A 7 22.69 -0.72 -14.21
N LEU A 8 24.00 -0.58 -14.46
CA LEU A 8 24.92 0.11 -13.56
C LEU A 8 25.03 1.62 -13.81
N GLN A 9 24.48 2.13 -14.93
CA GLN A 9 24.47 3.56 -15.24
C GLN A 9 23.12 4.26 -14.95
N LEU A 10 22.07 3.53 -14.54
CA LEU A 10 20.73 4.11 -14.32
C LEU A 10 20.56 4.91 -13.01
N SER A 11 21.65 5.22 -12.31
CA SER A 11 21.68 6.38 -11.39
C SER A 11 21.71 7.73 -12.13
N LEU A 12 21.74 7.72 -13.48
CA LEU A 12 21.68 8.92 -14.31
C LEU A 12 20.27 9.51 -14.40
N ARG A 13 20.21 10.82 -14.15
CA ARG A 13 19.10 11.78 -14.26
C ARG A 13 17.92 11.34 -15.15
N PRO A 14 16.66 11.43 -14.65
CA PRO A 14 15.43 11.11 -15.41
C PRO A 14 15.37 11.73 -16.82
N SER A 15 15.89 12.94 -16.99
CA SER A 15 15.95 13.64 -18.27
C SER A 15 16.81 12.95 -19.33
N PHE A 16 17.86 12.23 -18.93
CA PHE A 16 18.67 11.44 -19.86
C PHE A 16 17.89 10.23 -20.38
N LEU A 17 17.22 9.51 -19.48
CA LEU A 17 16.38 8.38 -19.87
C LEU A 17 15.22 8.82 -20.77
N GLU A 18 14.55 9.93 -20.45
CA GLU A 18 13.52 10.51 -21.31
C GLU A 18 14.03 10.82 -22.73
N SER A 19 15.27 11.30 -22.86
CA SER A 19 15.88 11.58 -24.16
C SER A 19 16.23 10.32 -24.96
N LEU A 20 16.62 9.24 -24.27
CA LEU A 20 16.92 7.94 -24.89
C LEU A 20 15.64 7.23 -25.37
N LEU A 21 14.52 7.49 -24.71
CA LEU A 21 13.22 6.88 -25.00
C LEU A 21 12.41 7.66 -26.05
N GLN A 22 13.09 8.42 -26.90
CA GLN A 22 12.49 9.06 -28.07
C GLN A 22 12.73 8.20 -29.31
N PRO A 23 11.69 7.82 -30.08
CA PRO A 23 10.26 8.17 -29.91
C PRO A 23 9.57 7.38 -28.78
N GLU A 24 8.43 7.87 -28.30
CA GLU A 24 7.65 7.26 -27.19
C GLU A 24 7.28 5.79 -27.41
N SER A 25 7.16 5.34 -28.67
CA SER A 25 6.98 3.91 -28.99
C SER A 25 8.10 3.03 -28.42
N LEU A 26 9.33 3.55 -28.36
CA LEU A 26 10.48 2.85 -27.81
C LEU A 26 10.31 2.57 -26.31
N ARG A 27 9.58 3.43 -25.58
CA ARG A 27 9.25 3.20 -24.17
C ARG A 27 8.38 1.96 -23.99
N LEU A 28 7.36 1.79 -24.84
CA LEU A 28 6.49 0.62 -24.79
C LEU A 28 7.23 -0.65 -25.18
N ASP A 29 8.08 -0.58 -26.21
CA ASP A 29 8.90 -1.71 -26.64
C ASP A 29 9.89 -2.14 -25.53
N TRP A 30 10.54 -1.18 -24.89
CA TRP A 30 11.47 -1.45 -23.79
C TRP A 30 10.76 -1.98 -22.56
N LEU A 31 9.58 -1.43 -22.24
CA LEU A 31 8.75 -1.95 -21.16
C LEU A 31 8.39 -3.41 -21.44
N LEU A 32 7.86 -3.71 -22.64
CA LEU A 32 7.49 -5.06 -23.06
C LEU A 32 8.65 -6.04 -22.98
N LEU A 33 9.84 -5.65 -23.45
CA LEU A 33 11.05 -6.46 -23.36
C LEU A 33 11.46 -6.69 -21.90
N ALA A 34 11.45 -5.65 -21.07
CA ALA A 34 11.84 -5.74 -19.67
C ALA A 34 10.87 -6.61 -18.85
N VAL A 35 9.56 -6.55 -19.12
CA VAL A 35 8.56 -7.42 -18.48
C VAL A 35 8.54 -8.85 -19.04
N SER A 36 9.16 -9.10 -20.18
CA SER A 36 9.21 -10.45 -20.76
C SER A 36 10.48 -11.20 -20.39
N HIS A 37 11.58 -10.47 -20.19
CA HIS A 37 12.89 -11.07 -19.94
C HIS A 37 13.10 -11.36 -18.46
N ASP A 38 13.45 -12.61 -18.13
CA ASP A 38 13.68 -13.06 -16.74
C ASP A 38 12.46 -12.79 -15.85
N ALA A 39 11.27 -12.94 -16.44
CA ALA A 39 10.00 -12.85 -15.74
C ALA A 39 9.67 -14.18 -15.05
N PRO A 40 9.03 -14.14 -13.87
CA PRO A 40 8.45 -15.34 -13.27
C PRO A 40 7.48 -16.04 -14.23
N PRO A 41 7.29 -17.36 -14.12
CA PRO A 41 6.29 -18.07 -14.92
C PRO A 41 4.90 -17.44 -14.74
N SER A 42 4.14 -17.24 -15.83
CA SER A 42 2.82 -16.62 -15.75
C SER A 42 1.88 -17.34 -14.77
N THR A 43 1.98 -18.67 -14.71
CA THR A 43 1.22 -19.53 -13.79
C THR A 43 1.51 -19.28 -12.31
N THR A 44 2.63 -18.64 -11.94
CA THR A 44 2.89 -18.25 -10.55
C THR A 44 2.37 -16.84 -10.25
N THR A 45 2.19 -16.00 -11.27
CA THR A 45 1.72 -14.62 -11.12
C THR A 45 0.22 -14.44 -11.28
N MET A 46 -0.42 -15.26 -12.12
CA MET A 46 -1.83 -15.15 -12.51
C MET A 46 -2.57 -16.49 -12.38
N ASP A 47 -3.87 -16.43 -12.09
CA ASP A 47 -4.79 -17.56 -12.23
C ASP A 47 -5.23 -17.76 -13.71
N ASP A 48 -6.04 -18.78 -13.96
CA ASP A 48 -6.48 -19.14 -15.32
C ASP A 48 -7.43 -18.09 -15.93
N GLU A 49 -8.03 -17.25 -15.09
CA GLU A 49 -8.85 -16.10 -15.47
C GLU A 49 -8.04 -14.80 -15.66
N GLY A 50 -6.73 -14.82 -15.38
CA GLY A 50 -5.84 -13.67 -15.48
C GLY A 50 -5.86 -12.73 -14.27
N ASN A 51 -6.46 -13.12 -13.14
CA ASN A 51 -6.38 -12.37 -11.89
C ASN A 51 -5.06 -12.65 -11.16
N PRO A 52 -4.59 -11.74 -10.29
CA PRO A 52 -3.40 -11.97 -9.47
C PRO A 52 -3.53 -13.19 -8.58
N ARG A 53 -2.46 -13.98 -8.51
CA ARG A 53 -2.33 -14.98 -7.44
C ARG A 53 -1.95 -14.29 -6.12
N PRO A 54 -2.35 -14.84 -4.96
CA PRO A 54 -1.94 -14.33 -3.66
C PRO A 54 -0.41 -14.13 -3.58
N HIS A 55 0.02 -12.98 -3.08
CA HIS A 55 1.41 -12.57 -2.88
C HIS A 55 2.31 -12.55 -4.12
N SER A 56 1.75 -12.72 -5.33
CA SER A 56 2.54 -12.76 -6.57
C SER A 56 3.27 -11.45 -6.90
N HIS A 57 2.82 -10.31 -6.36
CA HIS A 57 3.50 -9.03 -6.50
C HIS A 57 4.88 -8.99 -5.82
N LEU A 58 5.21 -9.97 -4.97
CA LEU A 58 6.50 -10.10 -4.29
C LEU A 58 7.54 -10.89 -5.10
N PHE A 59 7.16 -11.49 -6.23
CA PHE A 59 8.14 -12.18 -7.06
C PHE A 59 9.17 -11.19 -7.60
N CYS A 60 10.44 -11.63 -7.65
CA CYS A 60 11.52 -10.86 -8.22
C CYS A 60 11.46 -10.88 -9.75
N TRP A 61 11.74 -9.74 -10.36
CA TRP A 61 11.86 -9.57 -11.81
C TRP A 61 13.26 -9.06 -12.12
N GLY A 62 13.95 -9.66 -13.09
CA GLY A 62 15.34 -9.30 -13.42
C GLY A 62 15.53 -7.81 -13.71
N TYR A 63 14.54 -7.18 -14.34
CA TYR A 63 14.56 -5.74 -14.67
C TYR A 63 13.57 -4.89 -13.85
N SER A 64 13.16 -5.36 -12.67
CA SER A 64 12.18 -4.67 -11.79
C SER A 64 12.39 -3.15 -11.67
N GLN A 65 13.63 -2.72 -11.39
CA GLN A 65 13.94 -1.29 -11.22
C GLN A 65 13.76 -0.49 -12.53
N LEU A 66 14.17 -1.04 -13.67
CA LEU A 66 13.99 -0.40 -14.97
C LEU A 66 12.51 -0.30 -15.32
N ILE A 67 11.75 -1.37 -15.12
CA ILE A 67 10.30 -1.41 -15.37
C ILE A 67 9.60 -0.30 -14.58
N LEU A 68 9.87 -0.21 -13.27
CA LEU A 68 9.28 0.82 -12.40
C LEU A 68 9.69 2.24 -12.82
N LEU A 69 10.94 2.42 -13.25
CA LEU A 69 11.42 3.71 -13.74
C LEU A 69 10.68 4.12 -15.02
N LEU A 70 10.55 3.22 -16.00
CA LEU A 70 9.80 3.45 -17.24
C LEU A 70 8.35 3.84 -16.94
N ILE A 71 7.72 3.13 -16.00
CA ILE A 71 6.35 3.40 -15.55
C ILE A 71 6.21 4.79 -14.94
N LYS A 72 7.13 5.22 -14.08
CA LYS A 72 7.05 6.51 -13.38
C LYS A 72 7.39 7.72 -14.26
N LEU A 73 7.92 7.52 -15.47
CA LEU A 73 8.17 8.64 -16.38
C LEU A 73 6.85 9.30 -16.82
N PRO A 74 6.83 10.63 -17.03
CA PRO A 74 5.68 11.31 -17.60
C PRO A 74 5.36 10.74 -19.00
N ALA A 75 4.11 10.40 -19.23
CA ALA A 75 3.58 9.95 -20.51
C ALA A 75 2.14 10.46 -20.67
N ASP A 76 1.63 10.48 -21.90
CA ASP A 76 0.22 10.76 -22.10
C ASP A 76 -0.68 9.61 -21.58
N PHE A 77 -1.96 9.90 -21.45
CA PHE A 77 -2.95 8.93 -20.96
C PHE A 77 -3.01 7.65 -21.81
N THR A 78 -2.88 7.78 -23.14
CA THR A 78 -2.97 6.64 -24.07
C THR A 78 -1.78 5.70 -23.92
N THR A 79 -0.58 6.25 -23.70
CA THR A 79 0.62 5.47 -23.42
C THR A 79 0.50 4.78 -22.08
N LYS A 80 0.02 5.47 -21.02
CA LYS A 80 -0.21 4.84 -19.72
C LYS A 80 -1.22 3.70 -19.77
N GLU A 81 -2.28 3.83 -20.57
CA GLU A 81 -3.26 2.75 -20.84
C GLU A 81 -2.58 1.53 -21.51
N LYS A 82 -1.68 1.74 -22.47
CA LYS A 82 -0.92 0.62 -23.07
C LYS A 82 0.05 -0.01 -22.07
N MET A 83 0.68 0.80 -21.21
CA MET A 83 1.59 0.30 -20.19
C MET A 83 0.87 -0.56 -19.14
N ILE A 84 -0.35 -0.18 -18.74
CA ILE A 84 -1.11 -0.96 -17.76
C ILE A 84 -1.55 -2.30 -18.34
N ASP A 85 -1.91 -2.33 -19.63
CA ASP A 85 -2.21 -3.57 -20.35
C ASP A 85 -0.99 -4.49 -20.40
N ILE A 86 0.20 -3.97 -20.71
CA ILE A 86 1.47 -4.73 -20.69
C ILE A 86 1.75 -5.29 -19.29
N CYS A 87 1.64 -4.47 -18.24
CA CYS A 87 1.86 -4.96 -16.88
C CYS A 87 0.87 -6.04 -16.48
N ARG A 88 -0.41 -5.88 -16.82
CA ARG A 88 -1.47 -6.87 -16.54
C ARG A 88 -1.20 -8.17 -17.28
N SER A 89 -0.95 -8.13 -18.59
CA SER A 89 -0.81 -9.34 -19.41
C SER A 89 0.42 -10.18 -19.05
N HIS A 90 1.43 -9.57 -18.44
CA HIS A 90 2.63 -10.25 -17.97
C HIS A 90 2.62 -10.56 -16.45
N GLY A 91 1.61 -10.10 -15.70
CA GLY A 91 1.53 -10.31 -14.25
C GLY A 91 2.50 -9.46 -13.43
N PHE A 92 2.95 -8.31 -13.97
CA PHE A 92 3.76 -7.34 -13.23
C PHE A 92 2.90 -6.43 -12.37
N TRP A 93 2.42 -6.96 -11.24
CA TRP A 93 1.47 -6.29 -10.36
C TRP A 93 1.92 -4.97 -9.74
N PRO A 94 3.19 -4.79 -9.30
CA PRO A 94 3.63 -3.51 -8.76
C PRO A 94 3.45 -2.36 -9.75
N GLY A 95 3.83 -2.59 -11.02
CA GLY A 95 3.66 -1.61 -12.08
C GLY A 95 2.20 -1.38 -12.44
N TYR A 96 1.40 -2.45 -12.51
CA TYR A 96 -0.04 -2.36 -12.73
C TYR A 96 -0.73 -1.50 -11.67
N LEU A 97 -0.43 -1.71 -10.38
CA LEU A 97 -0.99 -0.92 -9.29
C LEU A 97 -0.57 0.55 -9.37
N ILE A 98 0.70 0.87 -9.66
CA ILE A 98 1.14 2.26 -9.86
C ILE A 98 0.33 2.93 -10.99
N LEU A 99 0.16 2.24 -12.11
CA LEU A 99 -0.58 2.77 -13.26
C LEU A 99 -2.08 2.93 -12.96
N CYS A 100 -2.69 2.04 -12.18
CA CYS A 100 -4.06 2.24 -11.69
C CYS A 100 -4.21 3.55 -10.89
N LEU A 101 -3.19 3.93 -10.12
CA LEU A 101 -3.21 5.19 -9.36
C LEU A 101 -3.16 6.39 -10.31
N GLU A 102 -2.22 6.38 -11.25
CA GLU A 102 -2.05 7.47 -12.23
C GLU A 102 -3.24 7.63 -13.18
N LEU A 103 -3.96 6.53 -13.46
CA LEU A 103 -5.15 6.49 -14.33
C LEU A 103 -6.46 6.64 -13.55
N GLU A 104 -6.41 6.86 -12.23
CA GLU A 104 -7.57 6.98 -11.33
C GLU A 104 -8.49 5.73 -11.33
N ARG A 105 -7.96 4.56 -11.67
CA ARG A 105 -8.68 3.27 -11.73
C ARG A 105 -8.74 2.58 -10.36
N ARG A 106 -9.12 3.32 -9.32
CA ARG A 106 -9.07 2.88 -7.91
C ARG A 106 -9.86 1.60 -7.64
N ARG A 107 -11.03 1.44 -8.26
CA ARG A 107 -11.85 0.21 -8.16
C ARG A 107 -11.08 -1.03 -8.61
N GLU A 108 -10.36 -0.93 -9.73
CA GLU A 108 -9.60 -2.06 -10.26
C GLU A 108 -8.38 -2.37 -9.39
N ALA A 109 -7.73 -1.34 -8.85
CA ALA A 109 -6.65 -1.53 -7.88
C ALA A 109 -7.13 -2.29 -6.64
N PHE A 110 -8.24 -1.89 -6.01
CA PHE A 110 -8.77 -2.59 -4.83
C PHE A 110 -9.11 -4.04 -5.12
N THR A 111 -9.74 -4.34 -6.27
CA THR A 111 -10.00 -5.72 -6.68
C THR A 111 -8.70 -6.53 -6.74
N ASN A 112 -7.67 -6.00 -7.42
CA ASN A 112 -6.39 -6.70 -7.56
C ASN A 112 -5.63 -6.82 -6.24
N ILE A 113 -5.68 -5.82 -5.37
CA ILE A 113 -5.11 -5.88 -4.01
C ILE A 113 -5.75 -6.99 -3.20
N VAL A 114 -7.09 -7.13 -3.24
CA VAL A 114 -7.80 -8.23 -2.58
C VAL A 114 -7.34 -9.59 -3.11
N TYR A 115 -7.17 -9.75 -4.43
CA TYR A 115 -6.61 -10.96 -5.03
C TYR A 115 -5.17 -11.26 -4.61
N LEU A 116 -4.33 -10.22 -4.51
CA LEU A 116 -2.95 -10.32 -4.01
C LEU A 116 -2.90 -10.68 -2.52
N ASN A 117 -3.99 -10.51 -1.79
CA ASN A 117 -4.15 -10.91 -0.39
C ASN A 117 -3.06 -10.35 0.55
N ASP A 118 -2.63 -9.12 0.32
CA ASP A 118 -1.60 -8.45 1.13
C ASP A 118 -2.09 -7.10 1.67
N MET A 119 -2.29 -7.02 2.99
CA MET A 119 -2.68 -5.79 3.68
C MET A 119 -1.60 -4.71 3.66
N GLY A 120 -0.32 -5.07 3.50
CA GLY A 120 0.79 -4.13 3.43
C GLY A 120 0.67 -3.16 2.26
N LEU A 121 -0.03 -3.55 1.20
CA LEU A 121 -0.33 -2.67 0.07
C LEU A 121 -1.26 -1.50 0.46
N MET A 122 -2.10 -1.68 1.47
CA MET A 122 -3.05 -0.67 1.98
C MET A 122 -2.56 0.03 3.26
N ASP A 123 -1.52 -0.48 3.94
CA ASP A 123 -0.96 0.12 5.16
C ASP A 123 0.36 0.89 4.88
N GLY A 124 0.91 0.77 3.66
CA GLY A 124 2.21 1.34 3.28
C GLY A 124 2.17 2.63 2.45
N ASP A 125 3.35 3.18 2.18
CA ASP A 125 3.60 4.42 1.41
C ASP A 125 3.12 4.39 -0.07
N ILE A 126 2.56 3.26 -0.51
CA ILE A 126 2.09 3.03 -1.88
C ILE A 126 0.72 3.72 -2.13
N GLY A 127 0.07 4.20 -1.06
CA GLY A 127 -1.06 5.14 -1.16
C GLY A 127 -2.43 4.49 -1.39
N TRP A 128 -2.59 3.19 -1.20
CA TRP A 128 -3.85 2.47 -1.41
C TRP A 128 -4.75 2.39 -0.16
N ILE A 129 -4.69 3.39 0.72
CA ILE A 129 -5.69 3.52 1.80
C ILE A 129 -7.00 4.01 1.16
N PRO A 130 -8.15 3.35 1.39
CA PRO A 130 -9.43 3.86 0.95
C PRO A 130 -9.74 5.22 1.60
N GLU A 131 -10.14 6.19 0.77
CA GLU A 131 -10.31 7.59 1.18
C GLU A 131 -11.79 7.93 1.41
N THR A 132 -12.67 7.30 0.63
CA THR A 132 -14.12 7.55 0.64
C THR A 132 -14.89 6.40 1.28
N VAL A 133 -16.09 6.70 1.78
CA VAL A 133 -16.99 5.70 2.36
C VAL A 133 -17.35 4.63 1.32
N GLU A 134 -17.49 5.04 0.07
CA GLU A 134 -17.82 4.19 -1.07
C GLU A 134 -16.69 3.21 -1.38
N GLU A 135 -15.43 3.65 -1.28
CA GLU A 135 -14.27 2.76 -1.42
C GLU A 135 -14.17 1.75 -0.28
N TRP A 136 -14.46 2.18 0.96
CA TRP A 136 -14.53 1.26 2.09
C TRP A 136 -15.63 0.21 1.90
N LYS A 137 -16.83 0.62 1.46
CA LYS A 137 -17.92 -0.32 1.13
C LYS A 137 -17.52 -1.27 0.01
N LEU A 138 -16.86 -0.77 -1.03
CA LEU A 138 -16.35 -1.61 -2.12
C LEU A 138 -15.38 -2.67 -1.59
N LEU A 139 -14.38 -2.27 -0.81
CA LEU A 139 -13.38 -3.17 -0.26
C LEU A 139 -14.02 -4.25 0.63
N LEU A 140 -14.93 -3.86 1.52
CA LEU A 140 -15.65 -4.79 2.40
C LEU A 140 -16.44 -5.85 1.60
N HIS A 141 -17.17 -5.43 0.56
CA HIS A 141 -17.91 -6.37 -0.29
C HIS A 141 -16.98 -7.26 -1.13
N LEU A 142 -15.85 -6.73 -1.62
CA LEU A 142 -14.86 -7.51 -2.35
C LEU A 142 -14.31 -8.65 -1.49
N VAL A 143 -13.87 -8.33 -0.26
CA VAL A 143 -13.32 -9.34 0.66
C VAL A 143 -14.37 -10.38 1.02
N GLN A 144 -15.60 -9.95 1.33
CA GLN A 144 -16.71 -10.86 1.60
C GLN A 144 -16.96 -11.83 0.44
N ASN A 145 -17.01 -11.33 -0.80
CA ASN A 145 -17.23 -12.15 -1.99
C ASN A 145 -16.08 -13.14 -2.22
N THR A 146 -14.83 -12.73 -1.97
CA THR A 146 -13.68 -13.64 -2.11
C THR A 146 -13.64 -14.73 -1.05
N SER A 147 -14.06 -14.45 0.19
CA SER A 147 -14.13 -15.47 1.26
C SER A 147 -15.17 -16.56 0.98
N THR A 148 -16.17 -16.29 0.13
CA THR A 148 -17.17 -17.30 -0.27
C THR A 148 -16.70 -18.23 -1.39
N LYS A 149 -15.62 -17.89 -2.10
CA LYS A 149 -15.03 -18.77 -3.10
C LYS A 149 -14.23 -19.88 -2.41
N PRO A 150 -14.33 -21.15 -2.84
CA PRO A 150 -13.49 -22.22 -2.31
C PRO A 150 -12.02 -21.82 -2.50
N ALA A 151 -11.22 -21.89 -1.43
CA ALA A 151 -9.80 -21.60 -1.51
C ALA A 151 -9.15 -22.52 -2.58
N PRO A 152 -8.43 -21.96 -3.56
CA PRO A 152 -7.55 -22.76 -4.41
C PRO A 152 -6.56 -23.49 -3.49
N GLN A 153 -6.34 -24.78 -3.74
CA GLN A 153 -5.42 -25.60 -2.96
C GLN A 153 -4.08 -24.87 -2.81
N GLN A 154 -3.65 -24.67 -1.56
CA GLN A 154 -2.33 -24.13 -1.26
C GLN A 154 -1.29 -24.97 -2.00
N SER A 155 -0.48 -24.31 -2.82
CA SER A 155 0.71 -24.94 -3.38
C SER A 155 1.62 -25.37 -2.22
N PRO A 156 2.08 -26.64 -2.20
CA PRO A 156 3.12 -27.03 -1.27
C PRO A 156 4.41 -26.35 -1.72
N ASP A 157 5.08 -25.69 -0.78
CA ASP A 157 6.45 -25.15 -0.85
C ASP A 157 6.54 -23.62 -0.84
N GLY A 158 6.87 -23.09 0.35
CA GLY A 158 7.16 -21.69 0.58
C GLY A 158 6.84 -21.29 2.01
N ASN A 159 7.69 -21.69 2.96
CA ASN A 159 7.62 -21.31 4.36
C ASN A 159 7.83 -19.78 4.54
N PHE A 160 6.78 -18.99 4.35
CA PHE A 160 6.73 -17.58 4.74
C PHE A 160 6.08 -17.46 6.12
N SER A 161 6.77 -17.92 7.16
CA SER A 161 6.30 -17.81 8.56
C SER A 161 6.26 -16.35 9.06
N ASP A 162 6.91 -15.42 8.35
CA ASP A 162 6.82 -13.96 8.53
C ASP A 162 6.21 -13.28 7.29
N GLY A 163 5.27 -13.96 6.63
CA GLY A 163 4.62 -13.47 5.43
C GLY A 163 3.80 -12.19 5.65
N PRO A 164 3.44 -11.49 4.56
CA PRO A 164 2.59 -10.31 4.64
C PRO A 164 1.27 -10.61 5.34
N SER A 165 0.71 -9.60 6.01
CA SER A 165 -0.56 -9.79 6.71
C SER A 165 -1.68 -10.01 5.69
N PRO A 166 -2.43 -11.11 5.77
CA PRO A 166 -3.45 -11.43 4.76
C PRO A 166 -4.63 -10.45 4.83
N ILE A 167 -5.31 -10.27 3.70
CA ILE A 167 -6.55 -9.49 3.63
C ILE A 167 -7.68 -10.36 4.16
N THR A 168 -8.10 -10.07 5.39
CA THR A 168 -9.23 -10.70 6.04
C THR A 168 -10.25 -9.63 6.43
N MET A 169 -11.52 -10.03 6.61
CA MET A 169 -12.56 -9.11 7.07
C MET A 169 -12.17 -8.41 8.37
N GLU A 170 -11.54 -9.13 9.29
CA GLU A 170 -11.06 -8.57 10.55
C GLU A 170 -9.95 -7.53 10.34
N ASN A 171 -8.95 -7.84 9.51
CA ASN A 171 -7.85 -6.90 9.25
C ASN A 171 -8.33 -5.64 8.52
N VAL A 172 -9.28 -5.78 7.59
CA VAL A 172 -9.92 -4.64 6.91
C VAL A 172 -10.77 -3.83 7.87
N ALA A 173 -11.54 -4.47 8.75
CA ALA A 173 -12.32 -3.76 9.78
C ALA A 173 -11.39 -2.98 10.73
N LEU A 174 -10.28 -3.58 11.17
CA LEU A 174 -9.27 -2.90 11.99
C LEU A 174 -8.66 -1.70 11.26
N LEU A 175 -8.33 -1.83 9.97
CA LEU A 175 -7.81 -0.72 9.16
C LEU A 175 -8.85 0.40 9.01
N LEU A 176 -10.11 0.05 8.75
CA LEU A 176 -11.24 0.98 8.70
C LEU A 176 -11.39 1.75 10.02
N ALA A 177 -11.33 1.06 11.17
CA ALA A 177 -11.40 1.68 12.49
C ALA A 177 -10.23 2.64 12.75
N LYS A 178 -9.03 2.30 12.28
CA LYS A 178 -7.86 3.21 12.35
C LYS A 178 -8.04 4.44 11.46
N ALA A 179 -8.57 4.28 10.25
CA ALA A 179 -8.68 5.35 9.26
C ALA A 179 -9.85 6.31 9.54
N MET A 180 -11.01 5.78 9.94
CA MET A 180 -12.25 6.55 10.09
C MET A 180 -12.68 6.78 11.54
N GLY A 181 -12.02 6.12 12.49
CA GLY A 181 -12.43 6.05 13.89
C GLY A 181 -13.39 4.88 14.16
N PRO A 182 -13.41 4.36 15.40
CA PRO A 182 -14.13 3.14 15.76
C PRO A 182 -15.64 3.25 15.60
N ASP A 183 -16.23 4.41 15.90
CA ASP A 183 -17.68 4.58 15.85
C ASP A 183 -18.20 4.67 14.41
N ARG A 184 -17.48 5.39 13.52
CA ARG A 184 -17.81 5.45 12.08
C ARG A 184 -17.59 4.09 11.41
N ALA A 185 -16.51 3.40 11.76
CA ALA A 185 -16.24 2.05 11.27
C ALA A 185 -17.36 1.08 11.66
N TRP A 186 -17.84 1.14 12.90
CA TRP A 186 -18.95 0.31 13.37
C TRP A 186 -20.23 0.55 12.57
N SER A 187 -20.63 1.83 12.39
CA SER A 187 -21.81 2.16 11.58
C SER A 187 -21.71 1.61 10.15
N LEU A 188 -20.54 1.73 9.54
CA LEU A 188 -20.32 1.24 8.18
C LEU A 188 -20.42 -0.29 8.08
N LEU A 189 -19.81 -1.01 9.03
CA LEU A 189 -19.88 -2.47 9.10
C LEU A 189 -21.34 -2.93 9.29
N GLN A 190 -22.13 -2.20 10.07
CA GLN A 190 -23.56 -2.47 10.26
C GLN A 190 -24.36 -2.24 8.97
N GLU A 191 -24.11 -1.15 8.25
CA GLU A 191 -24.74 -0.90 6.95
C GLU A 191 -24.44 -2.00 5.92
N CYS A 192 -23.23 -2.56 5.94
CA CYS A 192 -22.83 -3.68 5.09
C CYS A 192 -23.31 -5.05 5.60
N GLY A 193 -24.00 -5.11 6.75
CA GLY A 193 -24.47 -6.38 7.33
C GLY A 193 -23.35 -7.28 7.88
N LEU A 194 -22.19 -6.70 8.19
CA LEU A 194 -20.96 -7.42 8.58
C LEU A 194 -20.78 -7.51 10.11
N THR A 195 -21.83 -7.22 10.88
CA THR A 195 -21.79 -7.12 12.34
C THR A 195 -21.76 -8.46 13.07
N LEU A 196 -21.90 -9.59 12.38
CA LEU A 196 -22.21 -10.87 13.03
C LEU A 196 -20.99 -11.60 13.63
N GLU A 197 -19.75 -11.18 13.38
CA GLU A 197 -18.54 -11.85 13.91
C GLU A 197 -17.38 -10.88 14.19
N LEU A 198 -17.63 -9.75 14.84
CA LEU A 198 -16.52 -8.86 15.21
C LEU A 198 -15.75 -9.45 16.39
N SER A 199 -14.48 -9.80 16.14
CA SER A 199 -13.61 -10.50 17.09
C SER A 199 -13.37 -9.70 18.38
N GLU A 200 -12.96 -10.40 19.44
CA GLU A 200 -12.49 -9.76 20.68
C GLU A 200 -11.35 -8.77 20.40
N ARG A 201 -10.47 -9.10 19.43
CA ARG A 201 -9.36 -8.25 19.00
C ARG A 201 -9.84 -6.93 18.38
N PHE A 202 -10.87 -6.98 17.53
CA PHE A 202 -11.47 -5.77 16.96
C PHE A 202 -12.06 -4.88 18.05
N THR A 203 -12.84 -5.47 18.96
CA THR A 203 -13.48 -4.76 20.08
C THR A 203 -12.44 -4.08 20.96
N ARG A 204 -11.42 -4.83 21.39
CA ARG A 204 -10.31 -4.30 22.21
C ARG A 204 -9.57 -3.16 21.52
N THR A 205 -9.33 -3.27 20.22
CA THR A 205 -8.66 -2.22 19.45
C THR A 205 -9.52 -0.96 19.39
N CYS A 206 -10.83 -1.09 19.13
CA CYS A 206 -11.75 0.03 19.12
C CYS A 206 -11.79 0.77 20.47
N ASP A 207 -11.79 0.04 21.59
CA ASP A 207 -11.76 0.66 22.92
C ASP A 207 -10.47 1.46 23.17
N ILE A 208 -9.32 0.91 22.74
CA ILE A 208 -8.05 1.63 22.81
C ILE A 208 -8.09 2.90 21.96
N LEU A 209 -8.61 2.81 20.73
CA LEU A 209 -8.74 3.96 19.82
C LEU A 209 -9.66 5.05 20.43
N ARG A 210 -10.80 4.67 21.03
CA ARG A 210 -11.69 5.61 21.73
C ARG A 210 -10.99 6.33 22.89
N ILE A 211 -10.22 5.59 23.69
CA ILE A 211 -9.45 6.17 24.80
C ILE A 211 -8.39 7.14 24.26
N ALA A 212 -7.69 6.76 23.19
CA ALA A 212 -6.67 7.59 22.55
C ALA A 212 -7.26 8.90 21.99
N GLU A 213 -8.37 8.83 21.25
CA GLU A 213 -9.07 10.00 20.72
C GLU A 213 -9.53 10.95 21.83
N LYS A 214 -10.10 10.40 22.93
CA LYS A 214 -10.55 11.21 24.08
C LYS A 214 -9.39 11.95 24.73
N ARG A 215 -8.23 11.30 24.87
CA ARG A 215 -7.02 11.95 25.42
C ARG A 215 -6.48 13.03 24.48
N GLN A 216 -6.47 12.79 23.17
CA GLN A 216 -6.01 13.77 22.18
C GLN A 216 -6.89 15.02 22.12
N ARG A 217 -8.22 14.87 22.22
CA ARG A 217 -9.17 15.99 22.34
C ARG A 217 -8.87 16.86 23.57
N ASN A 218 -8.58 16.24 24.70
CA ASN A 218 -8.25 16.95 25.94
C ASN A 218 -6.90 17.67 25.87
N LEU A 219 -5.97 17.20 25.05
CA LEU A 219 -4.64 17.79 24.85
C LEU A 219 -4.61 18.83 23.71
N GLY A 220 -5.74 19.09 23.05
CA GLY A 220 -5.84 20.05 21.93
C GLY A 220 -5.04 19.65 20.68
N CYS A 221 -4.55 18.41 20.60
CA CYS A 221 -3.65 17.94 19.55
C CYS A 221 -4.36 16.86 18.71
N PHE A 222 -5.17 17.30 17.75
CA PHE A 222 -5.86 16.42 16.81
C PHE A 222 -4.95 16.17 15.60
N CYS A 223 -4.00 15.24 15.73
CA CYS A 223 -3.20 14.75 14.59
C CYS A 223 -3.61 13.31 14.28
N PRO A 224 -4.35 13.06 13.17
CA PRO A 224 -4.70 11.71 12.70
C PRO A 224 -3.48 10.80 12.53
N LEU A 225 -2.31 11.38 12.25
CA LEU A 225 -1.05 10.65 12.04
C LEU A 225 -0.47 10.01 13.32
N ILE A 226 -0.85 10.47 14.52
CA ILE A 226 -0.31 9.91 15.78
C ILE A 226 -0.91 8.53 16.09
N LEU A 227 -2.11 8.22 15.57
CA LEU A 227 -2.73 6.90 15.74
C LEU A 227 -1.97 5.79 15.00
N SER A 228 -1.24 6.13 13.93
CA SER A 228 -0.40 5.18 13.18
C SER A 228 0.76 4.65 14.03
N ASN A 229 1.48 5.54 14.72
CA ASN A 229 2.63 5.14 15.55
C ASN A 229 2.24 4.45 16.86
N ALA A 230 1.10 4.77 17.46
CA ALA A 230 0.65 4.11 18.69
C ALA A 230 0.17 2.66 18.48
N ALA A 231 -0.40 2.36 17.30
CA ALA A 231 -0.84 1.02 16.95
C ALA A 231 0.32 0.15 16.40
N ALA A 232 1.27 0.74 15.66
CA ALA A 232 2.46 0.03 15.16
C ALA A 232 3.45 -0.34 16.29
N ASN A 233 3.59 0.51 17.32
CA ASN A 233 4.48 0.25 18.45
C ASN A 233 3.97 -0.81 19.45
N MET A 234 2.75 -1.33 19.30
CA MET A 234 2.23 -2.39 20.19
C MET A 234 2.77 -3.79 19.84
N ARG A 235 3.77 -3.89 18.96
CA ARG A 235 4.65 -5.06 18.79
C ARG A 235 5.98 -4.94 19.56
N ILE A 236 6.25 -3.83 20.25
CA ILE A 236 7.39 -3.71 21.16
C ILE A 236 6.86 -3.79 22.59
N GLN A 237 7.27 -4.87 23.24
CA GLN A 237 7.33 -5.14 24.68
C GLN A 237 6.63 -4.15 25.62
N ILE A 238 5.73 -4.71 26.43
CA ILE A 238 5.37 -4.21 27.76
C ILE A 238 6.64 -3.71 28.46
N SER A 239 6.80 -2.40 28.54
CA SER A 239 7.64 -1.72 29.52
C SER A 239 6.95 -0.41 29.87
N LEU A 240 6.06 -0.49 30.87
CA LEU A 240 5.84 0.64 31.76
C LEU A 240 7.22 0.97 32.36
N ASP A 241 7.83 2.07 31.91
CA ASP A 241 8.35 3.12 32.78
C ASP A 241 9.26 4.10 32.00
N LEU A 242 9.13 5.37 32.39
CA LEU A 242 10.11 6.46 32.22
C LEU A 242 10.43 6.95 30.80
N ALA A 243 9.59 7.86 30.28
CA ALA A 243 10.05 8.99 29.46
C ALA A 243 9.03 10.15 29.44
N PHE A 244 8.56 10.57 30.63
CA PHE A 244 8.07 11.93 30.82
C PHE A 244 9.21 12.76 31.40
N SER A 245 10.11 13.25 30.55
CA SER A 245 10.84 14.48 30.84
C SER A 245 11.48 15.00 29.55
N SER A 246 11.33 16.30 29.35
CA SER A 246 11.93 17.10 28.28
C SER A 246 11.25 17.01 26.92
N PHE A 247 10.22 17.83 26.72
CA PHE A 247 10.32 18.90 25.73
C PHE A 247 9.57 20.11 26.29
N GLY A 248 10.36 21.06 26.78
CA GLY A 248 9.90 22.28 27.41
C GLY A 248 9.18 23.20 26.44
N CYS A 249 8.16 23.87 26.98
CA CYS A 249 7.58 25.07 26.42
C CYS A 249 8.66 26.10 26.05
N VAL A 250 8.56 26.65 24.86
CA VAL A 250 9.17 27.95 24.50
C VAL A 250 8.35 29.07 25.14
N PRO A 251 8.99 30.17 25.57
CA PRO A 251 8.44 31.47 25.20
C PRO A 251 9.47 32.45 24.62
N ARG A 252 8.91 33.34 23.81
CA ARG A 252 9.45 34.41 22.96
C ARG A 252 10.14 35.57 23.73
N CYS A 253 11.09 36.20 23.00
CA CYS A 253 11.37 37.64 22.82
C CYS A 253 11.79 38.55 24.00
N GLY A 254 12.84 39.36 23.73
CA GLY A 254 13.17 40.64 24.40
C GLY A 254 14.69 40.81 24.55
N LEU A 255 15.38 41.47 23.61
CA LEU A 255 15.76 42.89 23.58
C LEU A 255 16.89 43.31 24.55
N VAL A 256 17.95 43.89 23.96
CA VAL A 256 18.96 44.83 24.53
C VAL A 256 19.92 44.19 25.54
N GLY A 257 21.24 44.31 25.51
CA GLY A 257 22.19 45.21 24.87
C GLY A 257 23.34 45.46 25.87
N SER A 258 24.51 45.82 25.36
CA SER A 258 25.65 46.47 26.04
C SER A 258 26.67 45.60 26.79
N ASP A 259 27.90 45.71 26.26
CA ASP A 259 29.19 45.97 26.91
C ASP A 259 29.92 44.90 27.75
N GLU A 260 31.11 44.59 27.19
CA GLU A 260 32.43 44.34 27.79
C GLU A 260 32.67 44.88 29.22
N PRO A 261 33.69 44.37 29.95
CA PRO A 261 35.05 44.06 29.46
C PRO A 261 35.58 42.65 29.74
#